data_AF-A0A958ZS27-F1
#
_entry.id   AF-A0A958ZS27-F1
#
_cell.length_a   1.000
_cell.length_b   1.000
_cell.length_c   1.000
_cell.angle_alpha   90.00
_cell.angle_beta   90.00
_cell.angle_gamma   90.00
#
_symmetry.space_group_name_H-M   'P 1'
#
loop_
_entity.id
_entity.type
_entity.pdbx_description
1 polymer ?
#
loop_
_entity_poly.entity_id
_entity_poly.type
_entity_poly.pdbx_seq_one_letter_code
_entity_poly.pdbx_strand_id
1 'polypeptide(L)'
;MRLILFFYFVSITASFAQSSGSSLPYKELPKPPEHYNSGTVAARMLDGLGFRFYWATEGLRESDLAFKPGEDARTSLETIQHIFGMSYIILNVAEKKPTHFPQPDENLSFAQIRETTLRNIQKASAIIAKANLDDLAQHPMIFESNSGSAEYPFWNLVNGPISDCLWHVGQVVTFRRSSGNPFNSKVSVLSGQVRE
;
A
#
# COMPACT_ATOMS: atom_id res chain seq x y z
N MET A 1 -2.48 47.47 47.06
CA MET A 1 -2.92 46.52 46.02
C MET A 1 -1.88 46.53 44.90
N ARG A 2 -1.10 45.46 44.73
CA ARG A 2 -0.16 45.32 43.61
C ARG A 2 -0.84 44.51 42.50
N LEU A 3 -1.03 45.13 41.35
CA LEU A 3 -1.65 44.56 40.16
C LEU A 3 -0.58 43.72 39.43
N ILE A 4 -0.75 42.40 39.38
CA ILE A 4 0.16 41.50 38.66
C ILE A 4 -0.38 41.36 37.23
N LEU A 5 0.33 41.93 36.25
CA LEU A 5 0.06 41.72 34.83
C LEU A 5 0.57 40.32 34.41
N PHE A 6 -0.35 39.47 33.96
CA PHE A 6 -0.02 38.19 33.33
C PHE A 6 0.23 38.42 31.83
N PHE A 7 1.49 38.30 31.39
CA PHE A 7 1.83 38.27 29.98
C PHE A 7 1.58 36.87 29.42
N TYR A 8 0.57 36.72 28.56
CA TYR A 8 0.34 35.49 27.78
C TYR A 8 1.34 35.44 26.62
N PHE A 9 2.31 34.53 26.71
CA PHE A 9 3.22 34.22 25.61
C PHE A 9 2.52 33.22 24.68
N VAL A 10 2.00 33.68 23.54
CA VAL A 10 1.42 32.82 22.51
C VAL A 10 2.57 32.25 21.68
N SER A 11 2.97 31.01 21.96
CA SER A 11 3.88 30.25 21.12
C SER A 11 3.15 29.82 19.85
N ILE A 12 3.40 30.51 18.73
CA ILE A 12 3.00 30.07 17.40
C ILE A 12 3.94 28.91 17.01
N THR A 13 3.52 27.67 17.26
CA THR A 13 4.18 26.51 16.65
C THR A 13 3.72 26.40 15.21
N ALA A 14 4.48 27.01 14.30
CA ALA A 14 4.39 26.69 12.88
C ALA A 14 4.74 25.21 12.71
N SER A 15 3.73 24.38 12.46
CA SER A 15 3.94 22.98 12.11
C SER A 15 4.53 22.95 10.70
N PHE A 16 5.84 22.78 10.61
CA PHE A 16 6.49 22.42 9.36
C PHE A 16 5.99 21.02 8.98
N ALA A 17 5.10 20.95 8.00
CA ALA A 17 4.86 19.71 7.28
C ALA A 17 6.18 19.31 6.59
N GLN A 18 6.93 18.41 7.22
CA GLN A 18 8.13 17.85 6.66
C GLN A 18 7.73 16.91 5.51
N SER A 19 7.64 17.45 4.29
CA SER A 19 7.67 16.61 3.09
C SER A 19 9.05 15.96 3.04
N SER A 20 9.13 14.70 3.48
CA SER A 20 10.37 13.94 3.36
C SER A 20 10.65 13.70 1.88
N GLY A 21 11.65 14.40 1.33
CA GLY A 21 12.08 14.37 -0.06
C GLY A 21 12.71 13.04 -0.51
N SER A 22 12.12 11.90 -0.16
CA SER A 22 12.46 10.61 -0.74
C SER A 22 11.48 10.30 -1.87
N SER A 23 12.00 9.89 -3.02
CA SER A 23 11.16 9.39 -4.11
C SER A 23 10.34 8.20 -3.62
N LEU A 24 9.08 8.12 -4.06
CA LEU A 24 8.23 6.97 -3.78
C LEU A 24 8.88 5.68 -4.32
N PRO A 25 8.81 4.55 -3.59
CA PRO A 25 9.40 3.31 -4.05
C PRO A 25 8.64 2.76 -5.26
N TYR A 26 9.24 1.78 -5.94
CA TYR A 26 8.64 1.03 -7.05
C TYR A 26 8.39 1.79 -8.36
N LYS A 27 9.02 2.96 -8.56
CA LYS A 27 9.15 3.53 -9.91
C LYS A 27 9.82 2.53 -10.88
N GLU A 28 10.79 1.78 -10.36
CA GLU A 28 11.41 0.61 -10.99
C GLU A 28 11.36 -0.57 -10.01
N LEU A 29 11.39 -1.80 -10.52
CA LEU A 29 11.54 -2.97 -9.65
C LEU A 29 12.92 -2.96 -8.99
N PRO A 30 13.03 -3.32 -7.70
CA PRO A 30 14.32 -3.56 -7.09
C PRO A 30 15.04 -4.70 -7.82
N LYS A 31 16.38 -4.72 -7.71
CA LYS A 31 17.20 -5.83 -8.22
C LYS A 31 16.66 -7.14 -7.63
N PRO A 32 16.48 -8.18 -8.45
CA PRO A 32 16.01 -9.46 -7.94
C PRO A 32 17.04 -10.07 -6.99
N PRO A 33 16.61 -10.86 -5.98
CA PRO A 33 17.53 -11.63 -5.14
C PRO A 33 18.39 -12.58 -5.98
N GLU A 34 19.66 -12.76 -5.60
CA GLU A 34 20.59 -13.67 -6.30
C GLU A 34 20.20 -15.15 -6.11
N HIS A 35 19.53 -15.48 -5.01
CA HIS A 35 19.14 -16.83 -4.65
C HIS A 35 17.62 -16.99 -4.56
N TYR A 36 17.13 -18.08 -5.14
CA TYR A 36 15.72 -18.46 -5.07
C TYR A 36 15.45 -19.30 -3.83
N ASN A 37 14.48 -18.86 -3.04
CA ASN A 37 13.84 -19.62 -1.97
C ASN A 37 12.38 -19.16 -1.83
N SER A 38 11.64 -19.77 -0.90
CA SER A 38 10.23 -19.43 -0.68
C SER A 38 10.01 -17.95 -0.32
N GLY A 39 10.85 -17.38 0.55
CA GLY A 39 10.76 -15.97 0.94
C GLY A 39 11.12 -15.01 -0.18
N THR A 40 12.18 -15.27 -0.95
CA THR A 40 12.58 -14.41 -2.07
C THR A 40 11.56 -14.43 -3.21
N VAL A 41 10.92 -15.58 -3.47
CA VAL A 41 9.80 -15.68 -4.42
C VAL A 41 8.58 -14.91 -3.93
N ALA A 42 8.18 -15.08 -2.66
CA ALA A 42 7.06 -14.36 -2.08
C ALA A 42 7.29 -12.83 -2.04
N ALA A 43 8.50 -12.39 -1.68
CA ALA A 43 8.91 -10.99 -1.73
C ALA A 43 8.85 -10.45 -3.16
N ARG A 44 9.26 -11.24 -4.17
CA ARG A 44 9.17 -10.82 -5.57
C ARG A 44 7.72 -10.63 -6.05
N MET A 45 6.77 -11.39 -5.52
CA MET A 45 5.34 -11.16 -5.78
C MET A 45 4.88 -9.81 -5.23
N LEU A 46 5.32 -9.45 -4.02
CA LEU A 46 5.05 -8.15 -3.40
C LEU A 46 5.68 -7.01 -4.20
N ASP A 47 6.93 -7.14 -4.64
CA ASP A 47 7.57 -6.13 -5.49
C ASP A 47 6.82 -5.93 -6.81
N GLY A 48 6.37 -7.03 -7.42
CA GLY A 48 5.56 -7.02 -8.63
C GLY A 48 4.22 -6.29 -8.45
N LEU A 49 3.59 -6.45 -7.28
CA LEU A 49 2.40 -5.70 -6.88
C LEU A 49 2.73 -4.21 -6.68
N GLY A 50 3.78 -3.89 -5.92
CA GLY A 50 4.21 -2.52 -5.66
C GLY A 50 4.48 -1.72 -6.94
N PHE A 51 5.19 -2.32 -7.89
CA PHE A 51 5.47 -1.71 -9.21
C PHE A 51 4.20 -1.45 -10.02
N ARG A 52 3.27 -2.43 -10.06
CA ARG A 52 2.00 -2.25 -10.78
C ARG A 52 1.13 -1.19 -10.13
N PHE A 53 1.05 -1.18 -8.80
CA PHE A 53 0.30 -0.16 -8.05
C PHE A 53 0.89 1.24 -8.25
N TYR A 54 2.22 1.38 -8.19
CA TYR A 54 2.90 2.66 -8.45
C TYR A 54 2.44 3.25 -9.77
N TRP A 55 2.54 2.48 -10.86
CA TRP A 55 2.23 2.96 -12.20
C TRP A 55 0.74 3.06 -12.49
N ALA A 56 -0.09 2.21 -11.86
CA ALA A 56 -1.54 2.32 -11.98
C ALA A 56 -2.06 3.64 -11.38
N THR A 57 -1.44 4.10 -10.29
CA THR A 57 -1.84 5.30 -9.54
C THR A 57 -1.07 6.56 -9.90
N GLU A 58 0.02 6.45 -10.64
CA GLU A 58 0.81 7.60 -11.09
C GLU A 58 -0.01 8.48 -12.06
N GLY A 59 -0.09 9.77 -11.72
CA GLY A 59 -0.75 10.80 -12.53
C GLY A 59 -2.28 10.74 -12.55
N LEU A 60 -2.94 10.05 -11.59
CA LEU A 60 -4.39 10.10 -11.48
C LEU A 60 -4.86 11.50 -11.05
N ARG A 61 -5.87 12.02 -11.75
CA ARG A 61 -6.55 13.29 -11.47
C ARG A 61 -7.77 13.06 -10.60
N GLU A 62 -8.36 14.13 -10.05
CA GLU A 62 -9.63 14.05 -9.30
C GLU A 62 -10.74 13.36 -10.12
N SER A 63 -10.83 13.65 -11.42
CA SER A 63 -11.81 13.00 -12.30
C SER A 63 -11.56 11.51 -12.51
N ASP A 64 -10.29 11.06 -12.44
CA ASP A 64 -9.95 9.65 -12.54
C ASP A 64 -10.25 8.92 -11.22
N LEU A 65 -9.99 9.58 -10.09
CA LEU A 65 -10.29 9.09 -8.75
C LEU A 65 -11.80 8.94 -8.52
N ALA A 66 -12.59 9.91 -8.99
CA ALA A 66 -14.05 9.88 -8.92
C ALA A 66 -14.72 8.99 -9.97
N PHE A 67 -13.98 8.47 -10.95
CA PHE A 67 -14.56 7.64 -12.01
C PHE A 67 -15.17 6.36 -11.43
N LYS A 68 -16.39 6.05 -11.89
CA LYS A 68 -17.19 4.89 -11.48
C LYS A 68 -17.81 4.25 -12.73
N PRO A 69 -17.52 2.96 -13.03
CA PRO A 69 -17.92 2.33 -14.29
C PRO A 69 -19.41 1.95 -14.35
N GLY A 70 -20.14 1.98 -13.22
CA GLY A 70 -21.56 1.66 -13.12
C GLY A 70 -22.06 1.85 -11.68
N GLU A 71 -23.37 1.88 -11.47
CA GLU A 71 -23.98 2.23 -10.16
C GLU A 71 -23.56 1.31 -9.01
N ASP A 72 -23.40 0.01 -9.28
CA ASP A 72 -23.01 -1.00 -8.28
C ASP A 72 -21.49 -1.10 -8.07
N ALA A 73 -20.70 -0.36 -8.85
CA ALA A 73 -19.24 -0.44 -8.79
C ALA A 73 -18.63 0.52 -7.76
N ARG A 74 -17.43 0.19 -7.29
CA ARG A 74 -16.55 1.13 -6.59
C ARG A 74 -16.01 2.17 -7.57
N THR A 75 -15.79 3.38 -7.07
CA THR A 75 -14.95 4.38 -7.71
C THR A 75 -13.49 3.92 -7.75
N SER A 76 -12.65 4.56 -8.56
CA SER A 76 -11.19 4.34 -8.51
C SER A 76 -10.63 4.61 -7.11
N LEU A 77 -11.07 5.68 -6.44
CA LEU A 77 -10.59 6.02 -5.09
C LEU A 77 -10.98 4.96 -4.07
N GLU A 78 -12.23 4.50 -4.05
CA GLU A 78 -12.68 3.43 -3.14
C GLU A 78 -11.93 2.12 -3.40
N THR A 79 -11.63 1.83 -4.67
CA THR A 79 -10.81 0.66 -5.04
C THR A 79 -9.37 0.78 -4.51
N ILE A 80 -8.78 1.98 -4.60
CA ILE A 80 -7.44 2.27 -4.06
C ILE A 80 -7.43 2.23 -2.52
N GLN A 81 -8.49 2.72 -1.87
CA GLN A 81 -8.66 2.64 -0.42
C GLN A 81 -8.78 1.19 0.07
N HIS A 82 -9.45 0.32 -0.69
CA HIS A 82 -9.47 -1.12 -0.40
C HIS A 82 -8.07 -1.74 -0.48
N ILE A 83 -7.30 -1.43 -1.54
CA ILE A 83 -5.89 -1.87 -1.67
C ILE A 83 -5.04 -1.35 -0.50
N PHE A 84 -5.27 -0.11 -0.08
CA PHE A 84 -4.58 0.50 1.06
C PHE A 84 -4.82 -0.27 2.36
N GLY A 85 -6.07 -0.63 2.68
CA GLY A 85 -6.37 -1.47 3.84
C GLY A 85 -5.70 -2.85 3.77
N MET A 86 -5.69 -3.47 2.58
CA MET A 86 -4.97 -4.73 2.33
C MET A 86 -3.45 -4.59 2.51
N SER A 87 -2.87 -3.42 2.22
CA SER A 87 -1.44 -3.18 2.42
C SER A 87 -1.03 -3.26 3.90
N TYR A 88 -1.91 -2.87 4.83
CA TYR A 88 -1.68 -3.06 6.27
C TYR A 88 -1.74 -4.53 6.66
N ILE A 89 -2.67 -5.31 6.09
CA ILE A 89 -2.72 -6.75 6.33
C ILE A 89 -1.41 -7.39 5.87
N ILE A 90 -0.95 -7.05 4.66
CA ILE A 90 0.33 -7.51 4.11
C ILE A 90 1.50 -7.17 5.04
N LEU A 91 1.57 -5.93 5.52
CA LEU A 91 2.63 -5.49 6.42
C LEU A 91 2.55 -6.19 7.78
N ASN A 92 1.36 -6.31 8.36
CA ASN A 92 1.14 -6.96 9.65
C ASN A 92 1.57 -8.43 9.63
N VAL A 93 1.26 -9.16 8.55
CA VAL A 93 1.75 -10.54 8.38
C VAL A 93 3.28 -10.58 8.33
N ALA A 94 3.91 -9.69 7.56
CA ALA A 94 5.36 -9.60 7.50
C ALA A 94 5.97 -9.25 8.87
N GLU A 95 5.33 -8.37 9.65
CA GLU A 95 5.77 -7.99 11.01
C GLU A 95 5.34 -8.96 12.12
N LYS A 96 4.60 -10.03 11.78
CA LYS A 96 4.02 -10.99 12.73
C LYS A 96 3.11 -10.31 13.77
N LYS A 97 2.30 -9.36 13.32
CA LYS A 97 1.34 -8.62 14.13
C LYS A 97 -0.10 -9.00 13.75
N PRO A 98 -1.04 -8.99 14.71
CA PRO A 98 -2.45 -9.09 14.40
C PRO A 98 -2.92 -7.85 13.64
N THR A 99 -3.89 -8.03 12.75
CA THR A 99 -4.68 -6.92 12.20
C THR A 99 -5.93 -6.73 13.02
N HIS A 100 -6.11 -5.54 13.59
CA HIS A 100 -7.30 -5.19 14.37
C HIS A 100 -8.37 -4.54 13.47
N PHE A 101 -9.64 -4.88 13.69
CA PHE A 101 -10.79 -4.29 13.00
C PHE A 101 -11.80 -3.62 13.94
N PRO A 102 -12.48 -2.53 13.51
CA PRO A 102 -12.28 -1.84 12.22
C PRO A 102 -10.92 -1.12 12.20
N GLN A 103 -10.28 -1.07 11.02
CA GLN A 103 -9.06 -0.28 10.87
C GLN A 103 -9.41 1.21 11.09
N PRO A 104 -8.49 2.01 11.67
CA PRO A 104 -8.75 3.41 11.92
C PRO A 104 -9.18 4.11 10.62
N ASP A 105 -10.24 4.89 10.70
CA ASP A 105 -10.68 5.76 9.61
C ASP A 105 -9.69 6.92 9.51
N GLU A 106 -8.66 6.73 8.71
CA GLU A 106 -7.69 7.79 8.47
C GLU A 106 -8.24 8.66 7.33
N ASN A 107 -8.69 9.89 7.68
CA ASN A 107 -8.97 10.99 6.76
C ASN A 107 -7.68 11.41 6.02
N LEU A 108 -7.13 10.50 5.22
CA LEU A 108 -5.92 10.69 4.45
C LEU A 108 -6.25 11.25 3.07
N SER A 109 -5.37 12.13 2.60
CA SER A 109 -5.34 12.50 1.20
C SER A 109 -4.95 11.28 0.33
N PHE A 110 -5.35 11.32 -0.95
CA PHE A 110 -4.92 10.32 -1.94
C PHE A 110 -3.39 10.16 -1.99
N ALA A 111 -2.63 11.25 -1.84
CA ALA A 111 -1.18 11.22 -1.84
C ALA A 111 -0.62 10.40 -0.66
N GLN A 112 -1.18 10.57 0.55
CA GLN A 112 -0.80 9.81 1.74
C GLN A 112 -1.19 8.33 1.62
N ILE A 113 -2.40 8.04 1.14
CA ILE A 113 -2.86 6.65 0.88
C ILE A 113 -1.88 5.96 -0.07
N ARG A 114 -1.53 6.63 -1.18
CA ARG A 114 -0.62 6.10 -2.19
C ARG A 114 0.77 5.85 -1.61
N GLU A 115 1.33 6.83 -0.91
CA GLU A 115 2.65 6.72 -0.31
C GLU A 115 2.72 5.58 0.71
N THR A 116 1.78 5.55 1.65
CA THR A 116 1.75 4.53 2.71
C THR A 116 1.56 3.14 2.13
N THR A 117 0.68 2.96 1.14
CA THR A 117 0.50 1.67 0.44
C THR A 117 1.83 1.16 -0.14
N LEU A 118 2.54 2.02 -0.87
CA LEU A 118 3.81 1.68 -1.52
C LEU A 118 4.90 1.34 -0.49
N ARG A 119 4.98 2.10 0.61
CA ARG A 119 5.95 1.86 1.68
C ARG A 119 5.65 0.59 2.48
N ASN A 120 4.36 0.30 2.73
CA ASN A 120 3.94 -0.93 3.38
C ASN A 120 4.36 -2.15 2.56
N ILE A 121 4.09 -2.15 1.24
CA ILE A 121 4.50 -3.22 0.34
C ILE A 121 6.03 -3.36 0.33
N GLN A 122 6.77 -2.25 0.25
CA GLN A 122 8.23 -2.26 0.27
C GLN A 122 8.80 -2.87 1.55
N LYS A 123 8.28 -2.46 2.70
CA LYS A 123 8.72 -2.95 4.00
C LYS A 123 8.38 -4.43 4.17
N ALA A 124 7.18 -4.84 3.78
CA ALA A 124 6.76 -6.24 3.81
C ALA A 124 7.67 -7.12 2.93
N SER A 125 7.93 -6.68 1.68
CA SER A 125 8.86 -7.36 0.77
C SER A 125 10.25 -7.52 1.40
N ALA A 126 10.81 -6.46 1.98
CA ALA A 126 12.13 -6.48 2.59
C ALA A 126 12.23 -7.42 3.83
N ILE A 127 11.14 -7.61 4.58
CA ILE A 127 11.09 -8.56 5.70
C ILE A 127 10.97 -9.99 5.17
N ILE A 128 10.00 -10.23 4.28
CA ILE A 128 9.72 -11.56 3.72
C ILE A 128 10.90 -12.11 2.89
N ALA A 129 11.67 -11.24 2.24
CA ALA A 129 12.85 -11.65 1.48
C ALA A 129 13.94 -12.30 2.35
N LYS A 130 13.94 -12.05 3.67
CA LYS A 130 14.88 -12.62 4.64
C LYS A 130 14.40 -13.97 5.20
N ALA A 131 13.16 -14.36 4.94
CA ALA A 131 12.57 -15.59 5.44
C ALA A 131 12.92 -16.80 4.54
N ASN A 132 13.10 -17.96 5.16
CA ASN A 132 13.10 -19.26 4.49
C ASN A 132 11.71 -19.95 4.62
N LEU A 133 11.59 -21.24 4.26
CA LEU A 133 10.31 -21.95 4.33
C LEU A 133 9.77 -22.09 5.76
N ASP A 134 10.62 -22.45 6.70
CA ASP A 134 10.26 -22.61 8.12
C ASP A 134 9.89 -21.26 8.74
N ASP A 135 10.59 -20.19 8.32
CA ASP A 135 10.28 -18.83 8.76
C ASP A 135 8.89 -18.40 8.29
N LEU A 136 8.51 -18.67 7.03
CA LEU A 136 7.19 -18.31 6.48
C LEU A 136 6.03 -18.98 7.23
N ALA A 137 6.22 -20.20 7.74
CA ALA A 137 5.23 -20.85 8.58
C ALA A 137 4.97 -20.08 9.90
N GLN A 138 5.93 -19.24 10.32
CA GLN A 138 5.84 -18.36 11.49
C GLN A 138 5.33 -16.95 11.14
N HIS A 139 4.74 -16.75 9.96
CA HIS A 139 4.05 -15.52 9.55
C HIS A 139 2.56 -15.79 9.30
N PRO A 140 1.77 -16.16 10.32
CA PRO A 140 0.33 -16.33 10.15
C PRO A 140 -0.35 -14.99 9.91
N MET A 141 -1.47 -15.04 9.19
CA MET A 141 -2.39 -13.93 9.05
C MET A 141 -3.42 -14.00 10.18
N ILE A 142 -3.27 -13.09 11.14
CA ILE A 142 -4.09 -13.03 12.34
C ILE A 142 -5.03 -11.82 12.23
N PHE A 143 -6.33 -12.06 12.42
CA PHE A 143 -7.36 -11.05 12.50
C PHE A 143 -7.97 -11.02 13.89
N GLU A 144 -7.98 -9.84 14.51
CA GLU A 144 -8.55 -9.63 15.84
C GLU A 144 -9.70 -8.64 15.80
N SER A 145 -10.75 -8.97 16.53
CA SER A 145 -11.96 -8.18 16.69
C SER A 145 -12.48 -8.28 18.12
N ASN A 146 -13.44 -7.42 18.49
CA ASN A 146 -14.13 -7.53 19.78
C ASN A 146 -14.84 -8.89 19.96
N SER A 147 -15.16 -9.58 18.86
CA SER A 147 -15.84 -10.88 18.84
C SER A 147 -14.89 -12.09 18.85
N GLY A 148 -13.58 -11.90 18.77
CA GLY A 148 -12.59 -12.98 18.78
C GLY A 148 -11.44 -12.80 17.79
N SER A 149 -10.59 -13.83 17.71
CA SER A 149 -9.44 -13.91 16.82
C SER A 149 -9.60 -15.04 15.81
N ALA A 150 -9.15 -14.81 14.58
CA ALA A 150 -9.06 -15.81 13.53
C ALA A 150 -7.63 -15.83 12.97
N GLU A 151 -7.08 -17.04 12.81
CA GLU A 151 -5.72 -17.24 12.32
C GLU A 151 -5.72 -18.08 11.04
N TYR A 152 -4.95 -17.64 10.06
CA TYR A 152 -4.77 -18.33 8.78
C TYR A 152 -3.29 -18.50 8.47
N PRO A 153 -2.88 -19.62 7.84
CA PRO A 153 -1.49 -19.81 7.44
C PRO A 153 -1.06 -18.81 6.36
N PHE A 154 0.25 -18.63 6.18
CA PHE A 154 0.83 -17.70 5.20
C PHE A 154 0.28 -17.85 3.77
N TRP A 155 -0.13 -19.05 3.36
CA TRP A 155 -0.78 -19.29 2.07
C TRP A 155 -1.99 -18.39 1.81
N ASN A 156 -2.74 -18.04 2.86
CA ASN A 156 -3.89 -17.15 2.76
C ASN A 156 -3.49 -15.70 2.48
N LEU A 157 -2.27 -15.27 2.82
CA LEU A 157 -1.74 -13.98 2.39
C LEU A 157 -1.61 -13.93 0.86
N VAL A 158 -1.14 -15.03 0.26
CA VAL A 158 -0.97 -15.17 -1.18
C VAL A 158 -2.33 -15.20 -1.88
N ASN A 159 -3.23 -16.08 -1.44
CA ASN A 159 -4.54 -16.29 -2.05
C ASN A 159 -5.49 -15.09 -1.88
N GLY A 160 -5.42 -14.42 -0.73
CA GLY A 160 -6.25 -13.26 -0.42
C GLY A 160 -5.49 -11.97 -0.75
N PRO A 161 -4.93 -11.25 0.25
CA PRO A 161 -4.44 -9.89 0.08
C PRO A 161 -3.55 -9.63 -1.14
N ILE A 162 -2.55 -10.46 -1.43
CA ILE A 162 -1.64 -10.23 -2.56
C ILE A 162 -2.37 -10.37 -3.90
N SER A 163 -3.09 -11.49 -4.08
CA SER A 163 -3.82 -11.76 -5.33
C SER A 163 -4.96 -10.77 -5.55
N ASP A 164 -5.70 -10.45 -4.49
CA ASP A 164 -6.83 -9.50 -4.54
C ASP A 164 -6.35 -8.07 -4.84
N CYS A 165 -5.21 -7.65 -4.27
CA CYS A 165 -4.61 -6.36 -4.64
C CYS A 165 -4.22 -6.32 -6.12
N LEU A 166 -3.60 -7.37 -6.66
CA LEU A 166 -3.26 -7.43 -8.09
C LEU A 166 -4.51 -7.38 -8.97
N TRP A 167 -5.58 -8.07 -8.57
CA TRP A 167 -6.88 -8.05 -9.24
C TRP A 167 -7.45 -6.62 -9.29
N HIS A 168 -7.49 -5.94 -8.15
CA HIS A 168 -8.00 -4.57 -8.05
C HIS A 168 -7.10 -3.53 -8.74
N VAL A 169 -5.79 -3.72 -8.79
CA VAL A 169 -4.89 -2.87 -9.60
C VAL A 169 -5.27 -2.94 -11.08
N GLY A 170 -5.67 -4.11 -11.59
CA GLY A 170 -6.20 -4.26 -12.95
C GLY A 170 -7.47 -3.43 -13.20
N GLN A 171 -8.34 -3.31 -12.19
CA GLN A 171 -9.53 -2.45 -12.25
C GLN A 171 -9.14 -0.98 -12.33
N VAL A 172 -8.22 -0.51 -11.46
CA VAL A 172 -7.72 0.88 -11.49
C VAL A 172 -7.16 1.24 -12.87
N VAL A 173 -6.41 0.32 -13.50
CA VAL A 173 -5.88 0.51 -14.87
C VAL A 173 -7.00 0.64 -15.90
N THR A 174 -8.07 -0.13 -15.76
CA THR A 174 -9.23 -0.06 -16.67
C THR A 174 -10.04 1.21 -16.44
N PHE A 175 -10.21 1.62 -15.19
CA PHE A 175 -10.96 2.83 -14.82
C PHE A 175 -10.25 4.08 -15.31
N ARG A 176 -8.93 4.22 -15.09
CA ARG A 176 -8.17 5.36 -15.61
C ARG A 176 -8.21 5.45 -17.14
N ARG A 177 -8.20 4.31 -17.85
CA ARG A 177 -8.36 4.30 -19.30
C ARG A 177 -9.73 4.83 -19.70
N SER A 178 -10.77 4.41 -18.98
CA SER A 178 -12.17 4.80 -19.24
C SER A 178 -12.43 6.28 -18.92
N SER A 179 -11.69 6.86 -17.97
CA SER A 179 -11.73 8.30 -17.66
C SER A 179 -10.80 9.16 -18.53
N GLY A 180 -10.20 8.58 -19.57
CA GLY A 180 -9.36 9.31 -20.53
C GLY A 180 -7.91 9.55 -20.08
N ASN A 181 -7.42 8.82 -19.07
CA ASN A 181 -6.04 8.85 -18.59
C ASN A 181 -5.41 7.44 -18.69
N PRO A 182 -5.02 6.99 -19.90
CA PRO A 182 -4.51 5.63 -20.09
C PRO A 182 -3.20 5.36 -19.33
N PHE A 183 -2.97 4.08 -19.02
CA PHE A 183 -1.72 3.60 -18.43
C PHE A 183 -0.51 3.92 -19.33
N ASN A 184 0.62 4.28 -18.73
CA ASN A 184 1.83 4.65 -19.48
C ASN A 184 2.37 3.46 -20.29
N SER A 185 2.35 3.57 -21.62
CA SER A 185 2.77 2.51 -22.54
C SER A 185 4.28 2.21 -22.53
N LYS A 186 5.10 3.11 -21.97
CA LYS A 186 6.53 2.89 -21.79
C LYS A 186 6.85 1.97 -20.61
N VAL A 187 5.91 1.78 -19.68
CA VAL A 187 6.11 0.94 -18.50
C VAL A 187 6.07 -0.53 -18.91
N SER A 188 7.17 -1.23 -18.71
CA SER A 188 7.29 -2.66 -18.98
C SER A 188 7.09 -3.45 -17.68
N VAL A 189 5.90 -4.02 -17.48
CA VAL A 189 5.58 -4.85 -16.31
C VAL A 189 6.36 -6.16 -16.26
N LEU A 190 6.92 -6.59 -17.39
CA LEU A 190 7.75 -7.78 -17.49
C LEU A 190 9.18 -7.50 -16.99
N SER A 191 9.80 -6.41 -17.45
CA SER A 191 11.18 -6.06 -17.04
C SER A 191 11.23 -5.23 -15.75
N GLY A 192 10.10 -4.64 -15.33
CA GLY A 192 10.05 -3.76 -14.16
C GLY A 192 10.70 -2.40 -14.37
N GLN A 193 10.78 -1.94 -15.62
CA GLN A 193 11.47 -0.71 -16.01
C GLN A 193 10.59 0.13 -16.95
N VAL A 194 10.94 1.41 -17.08
CA VAL A 194 10.33 2.31 -18.06
C VAL A 194 11.24 2.37 -19.28
N ARG A 195 10.68 2.12 -20.47
CA ARG A 195 11.39 2.26 -21.75
C ARG A 195 11.66 3.74 -22.03
N GLU A 196 12.78 4.01 -22.68
CA GLU A 196 13.10 5.35 -23.21
C GLU A 196 12.13 5.78 -24.31
#